data_AF-A6IUI1-F1
#
_entry.id   AF-A6IUI1-F1
#
_cell.length_a   1.000
_cell.length_b   1.000
_cell.length_c   1.000
_cell.angle_alpha   90.00
_cell.angle_beta   90.00
_cell.angle_gamma   90.00
#
_symmetry.space_group_name_H-M   'P 1'
#
loop_
_entity.id
_entity.type
_entity.pdbx_description
1 polymer ?
#
loop_
_entity_poly.entity_id
_entity_poly.type
_entity_poly.pdbx_seq_one_letter_code
_entity_poly.pdbx_strand_id
1 'polypeptide(L)'
;MFARHDIVALGQRSRDFIQKCKLHSEPYIVFSTDKKSLLCIRCFRDMQGESRAHCVDLESAYVQGCERLEQAVLAVKALQTATKEAIALLQAMVEEVRHSAAEEEAAIHALFGSMQDRLAERKALLLQTVQSQYEEKDKAFKEQLTHLASLLPTLQVHLVICSSFLSLASKAEFLDLGYELMERLQGIVTRPHRLRPAQSSKIASDHRAEFARCLEPLLLLGPRRAVSTVGGANT
;
A
#
# COMPACT_ATOMS: atom_id res chain seq x y z
N MET A 1 2.49 36.65 24.99
CA MET A 1 3.53 37.58 25.51
C MET A 1 3.13 39.07 25.43
N PHE A 2 1.84 39.44 25.26
CA PHE A 2 1.37 40.85 25.13
C PHE A 2 0.47 41.31 26.29
N ALA A 3 0.66 40.81 27.51
CA ALA A 3 -0.28 41.01 28.63
C ALA A 3 -0.12 42.33 29.42
N ARG A 4 0.67 43.30 28.94
CA ARG A 4 0.89 44.59 29.63
C ARG A 4 1.08 45.73 28.63
N HIS A 5 -0.01 46.20 28.01
CA HIS A 5 -0.02 47.51 27.38
C HIS A 5 -1.24 48.27 27.90
N ASP A 6 -1.00 49.44 28.52
CA ASP A 6 -2.07 50.40 28.77
C ASP A 6 -2.58 50.91 27.42
N ILE A 7 -3.80 50.55 27.06
CA ILE A 7 -4.47 51.12 25.89
C ILE A 7 -4.94 52.52 26.29
N VAL A 8 -4.08 53.52 26.05
CA VAL A 8 -4.44 54.92 26.23
C VAL A 8 -5.28 55.36 25.03
N ALA A 9 -6.52 55.79 25.26
CA ALA A 9 -7.38 56.37 24.24
C ALA A 9 -6.71 57.65 23.68
N LEU A 10 -6.32 57.63 22.41
CA LEU A 10 -5.69 58.74 21.68
C LEU A 10 -6.62 59.95 21.44
N GLY A 11 -7.82 59.96 22.02
CA GLY A 11 -8.90 60.88 21.67
C GLY A 11 -8.80 62.30 22.20
N GLN A 12 -7.86 62.65 23.10
CA GLN A 12 -7.88 63.97 23.75
C GLN A 12 -6.55 64.40 24.37
N ARG A 13 -5.48 64.48 23.58
CA ARG A 13 -4.42 65.45 23.86
C ARG A 13 -4.50 66.55 22.81
N SER A 14 -4.95 67.73 23.23
CA SER A 14 -4.98 68.91 22.39
C SER A 14 -3.59 69.18 21.83
N ARG A 15 -3.52 69.68 20.60
CA ARG A 15 -2.29 70.06 19.90
C ARG A 15 -1.56 71.25 20.54
N ASP A 16 -2.00 71.72 21.71
CA ASP A 16 -1.62 73.04 22.28
C ASP A 16 -0.91 72.97 23.64
N PHE A 17 -0.62 71.79 24.19
CA PHE A 17 0.15 71.68 25.44
C PHE A 17 1.64 71.48 25.16
N ILE A 18 2.36 72.59 24.94
CA ILE A 18 3.83 72.55 24.83
C ILE A 18 4.39 72.08 26.18
N GLN A 19 4.89 70.85 26.22
CA GLN A 19 5.53 70.31 27.42
C GLN A 19 6.76 71.15 27.77
N LYS A 20 6.83 71.57 29.03
CA LYS A 20 7.93 72.35 29.57
C LYS A 20 8.91 71.44 30.32
N CYS A 21 10.19 71.79 30.24
CA CYS A 21 11.26 71.17 31.00
C CYS A 21 10.99 71.28 32.49
N LYS A 22 11.03 70.15 33.20
CA LYS A 22 10.80 70.12 34.65
C LYS A 22 11.85 70.90 35.45
N LEU A 23 13.06 71.07 34.89
CA LEU A 23 14.18 71.76 35.54
C LEU A 23 14.18 73.27 35.24
N HIS A 24 13.88 73.64 34.00
CA HIS A 24 14.07 75.02 33.52
C HIS A 24 12.76 75.76 33.23
N SER A 25 11.62 75.07 33.28
CA SER A 25 10.30 75.60 32.92
C SER A 25 10.20 76.19 31.50
N GLU A 26 11.19 75.89 30.64
CA GLU A 26 11.26 76.27 29.24
C GLU A 26 10.67 75.17 28.34
N PRO A 27 10.11 75.52 27.17
CA PRO A 27 9.57 74.52 26.25
C PRO A 27 10.65 73.55 25.76
N TYR A 28 10.30 72.28 25.61
CA TYR A 28 11.16 71.34 24.90
C TYR A 28 11.18 71.68 23.41
N ILE A 29 12.38 71.79 22.84
CA ILE A 29 12.57 72.18 21.43
C ILE A 29 13.57 71.27 20.69
N VAL A 30 14.32 70.45 21.43
CA VAL A 30 15.34 69.52 20.90
C VAL A 30 15.07 68.12 21.45
N PHE A 31 15.34 67.08 20.66
CA PHE A 31 15.32 65.69 21.09
C PHE A 31 16.72 65.09 20.95
N SER A 32 17.18 64.39 22.00
CA SER A 32 18.43 63.65 22.00
C SER A 32 18.14 62.21 21.59
N THR A 33 18.68 61.79 20.44
CA THR A 33 18.44 60.44 19.88
C THR A 33 19.21 59.34 20.62
N ASP A 34 20.35 59.68 21.22
CA ASP A 34 21.18 58.81 22.04
C ASP A 34 20.54 58.54 23.41
N LYS A 35 20.12 59.59 24.13
CA LYS A 35 19.50 59.48 25.47
C LYS A 35 17.98 59.29 25.42
N LYS A 36 17.38 59.38 24.23
CA LYS A 36 15.93 59.26 23.98
C LYS A 36 15.10 60.19 24.87
N SER A 37 15.51 61.46 24.96
CA SER A 37 14.92 62.43 25.89
C SER A 37 14.67 63.79 25.24
N LEU A 38 13.65 64.49 25.74
CA LEU A 38 13.30 65.84 25.34
C LEU A 38 14.17 66.86 26.09
N LEU A 39 14.64 67.88 25.37
CA LEU A 39 15.56 68.90 25.87
C LEU A 39 15.03 70.30 25.57
N CYS A 40 15.05 71.18 26.58
CA CYS A 40 14.90 72.63 26.37
C CYS A 40 16.25 73.24 25.98
N ILE A 41 16.26 74.52 25.60
CA ILE A 41 17.48 75.19 25.15
C ILE A 41 18.58 75.21 26.22
N ARG A 42 18.23 75.33 27.51
CA ARG A 42 19.22 75.25 28.62
C ARG A 42 19.81 73.85 28.76
N CYS A 43 18.96 72.81 28.82
CA CYS A 43 19.43 71.42 28.87
C CYS A 43 20.38 71.08 27.71
N PHE A 44 20.12 71.60 26.51
CA PHE A 44 21.00 71.41 25.36
C PHE A 44 22.33 72.18 25.49
N ARG A 45 22.31 73.40 26.04
CA ARG A 45 23.54 74.18 26.29
C ARG A 45 24.43 73.52 27.34
N ASP A 46 23.82 72.94 28.37
CA ASP A 46 24.51 72.29 29.48
C ASP A 46 25.07 70.90 29.11
N MET A 47 24.74 70.38 27.92
CA MET A 47 25.28 69.11 27.42
C MET A 47 26.73 69.24 26.91
N GLN A 48 27.53 68.21 27.17
CA GLN A 48 28.88 68.06 26.64
C GLN A 48 28.89 67.96 25.10
N GLY A 49 29.97 68.46 24.48
CA GLY A 49 30.07 68.68 23.03
C GLY A 49 29.72 67.48 22.16
N GLU A 50 30.20 66.27 22.50
CA GLU A 50 29.97 65.06 21.70
C GLU A 50 28.49 64.62 21.68
N SER A 51 27.79 64.68 22.82
CA SER A 51 26.36 64.32 22.88
C SER A 51 25.46 65.28 22.09
N ARG A 52 25.94 66.50 21.78
CA ARG A 52 25.18 67.47 21.00
C ARG A 52 25.06 67.07 19.52
N ALA A 53 25.98 66.24 19.01
CA ALA A 53 25.91 65.73 17.65
C ALA A 53 24.71 64.78 17.43
N HIS A 54 24.14 64.23 18.50
CA HIS A 54 22.97 63.35 18.47
C HIS A 54 21.65 64.06 18.77
N CYS A 55 21.68 65.40 18.85
CA CYS A 55 20.51 66.24 19.07
C CYS A 55 19.94 66.74 17.74
N VAL A 56 18.64 66.60 17.59
CA VAL A 56 17.86 67.11 16.45
C VAL A 56 16.73 67.98 16.99
N ASP A 57 16.25 68.93 16.21
CA ASP A 57 15.05 69.68 16.60
C ASP A 57 13.85 68.73 16.72
N LEU A 58 12.88 69.13 17.55
CA LEU A 58 11.76 68.27 17.92
C LEU A 58 10.91 67.85 16.72
N GLU A 59 10.75 68.72 15.72
CA GLU A 59 9.96 68.42 14.52
C GLU A 59 10.67 67.39 13.64
N SER A 60 11.97 67.58 13.38
CA SER A 60 12.77 66.61 12.64
C SER A 60 12.83 65.23 13.32
N ALA A 61 12.99 65.18 14.65
CA ALA A 61 12.92 63.93 15.41
C ALA A 61 11.57 63.23 15.28
N TYR A 62 10.49 64.01 15.31
CA TYR A 62 9.14 63.48 15.17
C TYR A 62 8.94 62.85 13.79
N VAL A 63 9.28 63.58 12.71
CA VAL A 63 9.17 63.08 11.33
C VAL A 63 10.00 61.80 11.13
N GLN A 64 11.27 61.79 11.55
CA GLN A 64 12.13 60.60 11.46
C GLN A 64 11.59 59.43 12.29
N GLY A 65 11.02 59.71 13.47
CA GLY A 65 10.38 58.71 14.31
C GLY A 65 9.14 58.10 13.64
N CYS A 66 8.31 58.94 13.00
CA CYS A 66 7.16 58.52 12.21
C CYS A 66 7.57 57.61 11.06
N GLU A 67 8.56 58.00 10.25
CA GLU A 67 9.04 57.18 9.12
C GLU A 67 9.57 55.81 9.58
N ARG A 68 10.35 55.77 10.65
CA ARG A 68 10.87 54.50 11.20
C ARG A 68 9.76 53.62 11.76
N LEU A 69 8.77 54.21 12.41
CA LEU A 69 7.60 53.48 12.90
C LEU A 69 6.76 52.94 11.74
N GLU A 70 6.55 53.74 10.69
CA GLU A 70 5.84 53.31 9.48
C GLU A 70 6.53 52.13 8.81
N GLN A 71 7.86 52.18 8.65
CA GLN A 71 8.65 51.06 8.13
C GLN A 71 8.50 49.80 8.99
N ALA A 72 8.57 49.92 10.31
CA ALA A 72 8.37 48.78 11.22
C ALA A 72 6.96 48.20 11.11
N VAL A 73 5.93 49.05 10.99
CA VAL A 73 4.55 48.63 10.79
C VAL A 73 4.38 47.89 9.46
N LEU A 74 5.01 48.37 8.38
CA LEU A 74 4.98 47.70 7.08
C LEU A 74 5.65 46.32 7.14
N ALA A 75 6.79 46.18 7.82
CA ALA A 75 7.45 44.90 8.01
C ALA A 75 6.56 43.90 8.79
N VAL A 76 5.89 44.36 9.85
CA VAL A 76 4.96 43.52 10.62
C VAL A 76 3.75 43.11 9.78
N LYS A 77 3.20 44.02 8.95
CA LYS A 77 2.11 43.69 8.02
C LYS A 77 2.53 42.63 7.00
N ALA A 78 3.73 42.76 6.42
CA ALA A 78 4.26 41.77 5.49
C ALA A 78 4.42 40.39 6.16
N LEU A 79 4.98 40.35 7.37
CA LEU A 79 5.11 39.11 8.14
C LEU A 79 3.73 38.51 8.47
N GLN A 80 2.75 39.34 8.84
CA GLN A 80 1.38 38.88 9.10
C GLN A 80 0.76 38.21 7.88
N THR A 81 0.92 38.79 6.68
CA THR A 81 0.42 38.22 5.42
C THR A 81 1.12 36.89 5.12
N ALA A 82 2.45 36.86 5.15
CA ALA A 82 3.22 35.64 4.91
C ALA A 82 2.85 34.51 5.91
N THR A 83 2.59 34.87 7.18
CA THR A 83 2.17 33.91 8.21
C THR A 83 0.79 33.32 7.89
N LYS A 84 -0.16 34.15 7.44
CA LYS A 84 -1.49 33.67 7.05
C LYS A 84 -1.43 32.72 5.85
N GLU A 85 -0.61 33.04 4.86
CA GLU A 85 -0.39 32.19 3.68
C GLU A 85 0.27 30.87 4.08
N ALA A 86 1.29 30.91 4.94
CA ALA A 86 1.95 29.70 5.45
C ALA A 86 0.98 28.80 6.23
N ILE A 87 0.10 29.38 7.06
CA ILE A 87 -0.93 28.62 7.77
C ILE A 87 -1.88 27.94 6.77
N ALA A 88 -2.37 28.67 5.77
CA ALA A 88 -3.28 28.11 4.76
C ALA A 88 -2.62 26.98 3.97
N LEU A 89 -1.36 27.14 3.57
CA LEU A 89 -0.59 26.11 2.88
C LEU A 89 -0.42 24.86 3.74
N LEU A 90 0.01 25.03 5.01
CA LEU A 90 0.20 23.89 5.92
C LEU A 90 -1.11 23.15 6.19
N GLN A 91 -2.23 23.87 6.32
CA GLN A 91 -3.55 23.25 6.45
C GLN A 91 -3.90 22.40 5.21
N ALA A 92 -3.66 22.91 4.01
CA ALA A 92 -3.88 22.16 2.77
C ALA A 92 -3.00 20.90 2.71
N MET A 93 -1.72 21.02 3.04
CA MET A 93 -0.79 19.89 3.05
C MET A 93 -1.18 18.81 4.07
N VAL A 94 -1.72 19.20 5.24
CA VAL A 94 -2.21 18.23 6.23
C VAL A 94 -3.38 17.42 5.69
N GLU A 95 -4.32 18.05 4.99
CA GLU A 95 -5.43 17.32 4.36
C GLU A 95 -4.97 16.47 3.18
N GLU A 96 -4.02 16.94 2.38
CA GLU A 96 -3.42 16.15 1.29
C GLU A 96 -2.73 14.88 1.83
N VAL A 97 -1.95 14.99 2.90
CA VAL A 97 -1.31 13.82 3.54
C VAL A 97 -2.35 12.84 4.07
N ARG A 98 -3.45 13.33 4.66
CA ARG A 98 -4.54 12.45 5.12
C ARG A 98 -5.21 11.73 3.96
N HIS A 99 -5.49 12.44 2.87
CA HIS A 99 -6.12 11.86 1.69
C HIS A 99 -5.21 10.82 1.04
N SER A 100 -3.94 11.16 0.82
CA SER A 100 -2.93 10.26 0.27
C SER A 100 -2.76 8.99 1.12
N ALA A 101 -2.74 9.11 2.45
CA ALA A 101 -2.68 7.95 3.34
C ALA A 101 -3.91 7.04 3.20
N ALA A 102 -5.11 7.62 3.13
CA ALA A 102 -6.35 6.85 2.96
C ALA A 102 -6.44 6.18 1.58
N GLU A 103 -5.98 6.85 0.52
CA GLU A 103 -5.89 6.26 -0.82
C GLU A 103 -4.93 5.08 -0.86
N GLU A 104 -3.75 5.22 -0.26
CA GLU A 104 -2.76 4.14 -0.19
C GLU A 104 -3.28 2.96 0.63
N GLU A 105 -3.91 3.21 1.78
CA GLU A 105 -4.56 2.18 2.60
C GLU A 105 -5.63 1.42 1.79
N ALA A 106 -6.48 2.15 1.05
CA ALA A 106 -7.49 1.56 0.17
C ALA A 106 -6.86 0.73 -0.97
N ALA A 107 -5.77 1.21 -1.58
CA ALA A 107 -5.04 0.50 -2.62
C ALA A 107 -4.43 -0.81 -2.11
N ILE A 108 -3.83 -0.79 -0.91
CA ILE A 108 -3.31 -2.00 -0.24
C ILE A 108 -4.43 -3.01 0.00
N HIS A 109 -5.56 -2.57 0.54
CA HIS A 109 -6.72 -3.45 0.76
C HIS A 109 -7.26 -4.03 -0.54
N ALA A 110 -7.38 -3.21 -1.59
CA ALA A 110 -7.87 -3.65 -2.90
C ALA A 110 -6.95 -4.69 -3.54
N LEU A 111 -5.63 -4.48 -3.49
CA LEU A 111 -4.64 -5.41 -4.02
C LEU A 111 -4.68 -6.75 -3.26
N PHE A 112 -4.69 -6.71 -1.93
CA PHE A 112 -4.76 -7.90 -1.10
C PHE A 112 -6.05 -8.70 -1.31
N GLY A 113 -7.21 -8.01 -1.34
CA GLY A 113 -8.49 -8.63 -1.65
C GLY A 113 -8.48 -9.32 -3.02
N SER A 114 -7.94 -8.63 -4.04
CA SER A 114 -7.80 -9.20 -5.40
C SER A 114 -6.94 -10.47 -5.41
N MET A 115 -5.86 -10.52 -4.63
CA MET A 115 -5.04 -11.74 -4.50
C MET A 115 -5.83 -12.87 -3.84
N GLN A 116 -6.56 -12.58 -2.76
CA GLN A 116 -7.36 -13.58 -2.07
C GLN A 116 -8.44 -14.18 -2.99
N ASP A 117 -9.13 -13.33 -3.75
CA ASP A 117 -10.17 -13.75 -4.70
C ASP A 117 -9.58 -14.66 -5.79
N ARG A 118 -8.43 -14.28 -6.38
CA ARG A 118 -7.75 -15.10 -7.39
C ARG A 118 -7.27 -16.44 -6.83
N LEU A 119 -6.73 -16.45 -5.62
CA LEU A 119 -6.33 -17.69 -4.95
C LEU A 119 -7.54 -18.57 -4.63
N ALA A 120 -8.65 -17.99 -4.19
CA ALA A 120 -9.89 -18.71 -3.91
C ALA A 120 -10.48 -19.35 -5.18
N GLU A 121 -10.55 -18.58 -6.27
CA GLU A 121 -10.98 -19.05 -7.60
C GLU A 121 -10.08 -20.20 -8.08
N ARG A 122 -8.74 -20.01 -8.04
CA ARG A 122 -7.79 -21.04 -8.48
C ARG A 122 -7.88 -22.30 -7.61
N LYS A 123 -8.04 -22.16 -6.31
CA LYS A 123 -8.25 -23.28 -5.38
C LYS A 123 -9.48 -24.10 -5.76
N ALA A 124 -10.61 -23.43 -6.05
CA ALA A 124 -11.84 -24.11 -6.43
C ALA A 124 -11.65 -24.94 -7.71
N LEU A 125 -11.02 -24.37 -8.74
CA LEU A 125 -10.73 -25.05 -10.01
C LEU A 125 -9.79 -26.26 -9.82
N LEU A 126 -8.74 -26.10 -9.00
CA LEU A 126 -7.79 -27.19 -8.72
C LEU A 126 -8.46 -28.34 -7.97
N LEU A 127 -9.32 -28.04 -6.99
CA LEU A 127 -10.08 -29.05 -6.27
C LEU A 127 -11.09 -29.76 -7.18
N GLN A 128 -11.76 -29.03 -8.06
CA GLN A 128 -12.65 -29.62 -9.07
C GLN A 128 -11.88 -30.56 -10.01
N THR A 129 -10.67 -30.17 -10.42
CA THR A 129 -9.80 -31.02 -11.26
C THR A 129 -9.40 -32.31 -10.54
N VAL A 130 -9.04 -32.23 -9.25
CA VAL A 130 -8.74 -33.41 -8.42
C VAL A 130 -9.96 -34.32 -8.31
N GLN A 131 -11.14 -33.74 -8.09
CA GLN A 131 -12.38 -34.48 -7.94
C GLN A 131 -12.79 -35.21 -9.23
N SER A 132 -12.74 -34.53 -10.38
CA SER A 132 -13.02 -35.15 -11.69
C SER A 132 -12.03 -36.28 -11.98
N GLN A 133 -10.73 -36.08 -11.73
CA GLN A 133 -9.75 -37.16 -11.89
C GLN A 133 -10.03 -38.35 -10.98
N TYR A 134 -10.47 -38.11 -9.75
CA TYR A 134 -10.84 -39.18 -8.82
C TYR A 134 -12.05 -39.95 -9.35
N GLU A 135 -13.14 -39.27 -9.71
CA GLU A 135 -14.39 -39.88 -10.16
C GLU A 135 -14.19 -40.69 -11.45
N GLU A 136 -13.48 -40.13 -12.44
CA GLU A 136 -13.19 -40.82 -13.70
C GLU A 136 -12.33 -42.07 -13.48
N LYS A 137 -11.30 -41.96 -12.63
CA LYS A 137 -10.41 -43.08 -12.33
C LYS A 137 -11.10 -44.17 -11.52
N ASP A 138 -11.80 -43.79 -10.47
CA ASP A 138 -12.55 -44.70 -9.59
C ASP A 138 -13.62 -45.46 -10.38
N LYS A 139 -14.40 -44.76 -11.20
CA LYS A 139 -15.41 -45.37 -12.07
C LYS A 139 -14.78 -46.40 -13.01
N ALA A 140 -13.72 -46.03 -13.73
CA ALA A 140 -13.07 -46.94 -14.67
C ALA A 140 -12.45 -48.17 -13.97
N PHE A 141 -11.86 -48.01 -12.78
CA PHE A 141 -11.35 -49.16 -12.02
C PHE A 141 -12.47 -50.06 -11.49
N LYS A 142 -13.58 -49.48 -11.02
CA LYS A 142 -14.76 -50.25 -10.61
C LYS A 142 -15.35 -51.03 -11.78
N GLU A 143 -15.49 -50.42 -12.95
CA GLU A 143 -15.97 -51.09 -14.17
C GLU A 143 -15.05 -52.25 -14.57
N GLN A 144 -13.72 -52.05 -14.54
CA GLN A 144 -12.75 -53.12 -14.79
C GLN A 144 -12.87 -54.25 -13.75
N LEU A 145 -13.02 -53.90 -12.47
CA LEU A 145 -13.17 -54.87 -11.39
C LEU A 145 -14.45 -55.69 -11.55
N THR A 146 -15.58 -55.05 -11.84
CA THR A 146 -16.85 -55.73 -12.08
C THR A 146 -16.76 -56.68 -13.27
N HIS A 147 -16.07 -56.29 -14.34
CA HIS A 147 -15.84 -57.16 -15.50
C HIS A 147 -14.99 -58.39 -15.14
N LEU A 148 -13.89 -58.21 -14.40
CA LEU A 148 -13.04 -59.34 -13.99
C LEU A 148 -13.75 -60.25 -12.98
N ALA A 149 -14.51 -59.68 -12.06
CA ALA A 149 -15.30 -60.41 -11.07
C ALA A 149 -16.41 -61.25 -11.72
N SER A 150 -16.99 -60.82 -12.84
CA SER A 150 -17.97 -61.62 -13.59
C SER A 150 -17.34 -62.67 -14.50
N LEU A 151 -16.14 -62.41 -15.04
CA LEU A 151 -15.40 -63.37 -15.86
C LEU A 151 -14.87 -64.55 -15.04
N LEU A 152 -14.43 -64.31 -13.81
CA LEU A 152 -13.76 -65.33 -12.98
C LEU A 152 -14.63 -66.58 -12.72
N PRO A 153 -15.90 -66.48 -12.29
CA PRO A 153 -16.77 -67.65 -12.13
C PRO A 153 -16.99 -68.40 -13.45
N THR A 154 -17.13 -67.69 -14.57
CA THR A 154 -17.27 -68.33 -15.90
C THR A 154 -16.06 -69.18 -16.23
N LEU A 155 -14.84 -68.65 -15.99
CA LEU A 155 -13.61 -69.42 -16.17
C LEU A 155 -13.55 -70.62 -15.22
N GLN A 156 -13.89 -70.45 -13.94
CA GLN A 156 -13.91 -71.53 -12.96
C GLN A 156 -14.86 -72.68 -13.37
N VAL A 157 -16.06 -72.36 -13.85
CA VAL A 157 -17.02 -73.36 -14.32
C VAL A 157 -16.47 -74.13 -15.53
N HIS A 158 -15.91 -73.44 -16.52
CA HIS A 158 -15.27 -74.10 -17.66
C HIS A 158 -14.14 -75.03 -17.22
N LEU A 159 -13.28 -74.59 -16.30
CA LEU A 159 -12.17 -75.40 -15.80
C LEU A 159 -12.66 -76.66 -15.08
N VAL A 160 -13.69 -76.55 -14.21
CA VAL A 160 -14.27 -77.71 -13.51
C VAL A 160 -14.89 -78.71 -14.49
N ILE A 161 -15.68 -78.23 -15.46
CA ILE A 161 -16.31 -79.09 -16.47
C ILE A 161 -15.25 -79.82 -17.32
N CYS A 162 -14.23 -79.09 -17.78
CA CYS A 162 -13.16 -79.67 -18.59
C CYS A 162 -12.35 -80.69 -17.81
N SER A 163 -12.05 -80.43 -16.54
CA SER A 163 -11.35 -81.38 -15.67
C SER A 163 -12.17 -82.65 -15.48
N SER A 164 -13.47 -82.53 -15.21
CA SER A 164 -14.36 -83.69 -15.07
C SER A 164 -14.44 -84.50 -16.37
N PHE A 165 -14.62 -83.84 -17.51
CA PHE A 165 -14.64 -84.48 -18.83
C PHE A 165 -13.35 -85.24 -19.12
N LEU A 166 -12.19 -84.64 -18.89
CA LEU A 166 -10.89 -85.29 -19.08
C LEU A 166 -10.69 -86.53 -18.20
N SER A 167 -11.29 -86.55 -17.00
CA SER A 167 -11.14 -87.67 -16.06
C SER A 167 -12.16 -88.81 -16.26
N LEU A 168 -13.35 -88.51 -16.79
CA LEU A 168 -14.49 -89.44 -16.82
C LEU A 168 -14.91 -89.86 -18.22
N ALA A 169 -14.56 -89.09 -19.27
CA ALA A 169 -15.00 -89.39 -20.63
C ALA A 169 -14.38 -90.71 -21.14
N SER A 170 -15.22 -91.53 -21.75
CA SER A 170 -14.77 -92.68 -22.52
C SER A 170 -14.06 -92.22 -23.81
N LYS A 171 -13.32 -93.15 -24.45
CA LYS A 171 -12.63 -92.86 -25.73
C LYS A 171 -13.59 -92.40 -26.83
N ALA A 172 -14.82 -92.92 -26.84
CA ALA A 172 -15.83 -92.54 -27.82
C ALA A 172 -16.35 -91.11 -27.57
N GLU A 173 -16.76 -90.80 -26.33
CA GLU A 173 -17.25 -89.47 -25.94
C GLU A 173 -16.18 -88.39 -26.13
N PHE A 174 -14.92 -88.71 -25.85
CA PHE A 174 -13.80 -87.79 -26.08
C PHE A 174 -13.63 -87.45 -27.57
N LEU A 175 -13.65 -88.44 -28.46
CA LEU A 175 -13.48 -88.21 -29.89
C LEU A 175 -14.69 -87.48 -30.51
N ASP A 176 -15.88 -87.64 -29.94
CA ASP A 176 -17.11 -86.96 -30.37
C ASP A 176 -17.13 -85.47 -29.95
N LEU A 177 -16.80 -85.15 -28.69
CA LEU A 177 -16.98 -83.80 -28.12
C LEU A 177 -15.69 -83.04 -27.80
N GLY A 178 -14.55 -83.73 -27.73
CA GLY A 178 -13.30 -83.15 -27.23
C GLY A 178 -12.76 -82.01 -28.09
N TYR A 179 -12.84 -82.13 -29.43
CA TYR A 179 -12.36 -81.09 -30.34
C TYR A 179 -13.24 -79.83 -30.30
N GLU A 180 -14.56 -79.97 -30.18
CA GLU A 180 -15.45 -78.81 -29.98
C GLU A 180 -15.16 -78.08 -28.67
N LEU A 181 -14.86 -78.83 -27.60
CA LEU A 181 -14.48 -78.26 -26.32
C LEU A 181 -13.15 -77.51 -26.41
N MET A 182 -12.17 -78.05 -27.14
CA MET A 182 -10.89 -77.38 -27.40
C MET A 182 -11.09 -76.08 -28.18
N GLU A 183 -11.92 -76.07 -29.23
CA GLU A 183 -12.24 -74.83 -29.95
C GLU A 183 -12.91 -73.79 -29.05
N ARG A 184 -13.85 -74.20 -28.20
CA ARG A 184 -14.50 -73.28 -27.24
C ARG A 184 -13.49 -72.69 -26.25
N LEU A 185 -12.62 -73.52 -25.67
CA LEU A 185 -11.56 -73.05 -24.77
C LEU A 185 -10.60 -72.09 -25.48
N GLN A 186 -10.21 -72.42 -26.72
CA GLN A 186 -9.37 -71.56 -27.54
C GLN A 186 -10.05 -70.21 -27.81
N GLY A 187 -11.35 -70.20 -28.06
CA GLY A 187 -12.15 -68.97 -28.20
C GLY A 187 -12.18 -68.12 -26.93
N ILE A 188 -12.21 -68.73 -25.74
CA ILE A 188 -12.14 -68.01 -24.46
C ILE A 188 -10.77 -67.37 -24.26
N VAL A 189 -9.69 -68.10 -24.55
CA VAL A 189 -8.29 -67.64 -24.34
C VAL A 189 -7.90 -66.55 -25.33
N THR A 190 -8.31 -66.67 -26.59
CA THR A 190 -7.95 -65.72 -27.66
C THR A 190 -8.72 -64.40 -27.59
N ARG A 191 -9.81 -64.34 -26.82
CA ARG A 191 -10.59 -63.12 -26.63
C ARG A 191 -9.78 -62.09 -25.82
N PRO A 192 -9.79 -60.79 -26.21
CA PRO A 192 -9.05 -59.77 -25.47
C PRO A 192 -9.69 -59.50 -24.10
N HIS A 193 -8.96 -59.83 -23.04
CA HIS A 193 -9.35 -59.54 -21.66
C HIS A 193 -8.54 -58.37 -21.11
N ARG A 194 -9.19 -57.36 -20.52
CA ARG A 194 -8.51 -56.24 -19.87
C ARG A 194 -8.05 -56.61 -18.47
N LEU A 195 -7.02 -57.45 -18.38
CA LEU A 195 -6.46 -57.94 -17.11
C LEU A 195 -5.56 -56.92 -16.41
N ARG A 196 -5.10 -55.88 -17.12
CA ARG A 196 -4.25 -54.83 -16.58
C ARG A 196 -4.99 -53.49 -16.50
N PRO A 197 -4.69 -52.66 -15.50
CA PRO A 197 -5.20 -51.30 -15.42
C PRO A 197 -4.88 -50.52 -16.70
N ALA A 198 -5.87 -49.85 -17.27
CA ALA A 198 -5.68 -49.06 -18.50
C ALA A 198 -5.07 -47.67 -18.23
N GLN A 199 -5.07 -47.24 -16.97
CA GLN A 199 -4.62 -45.92 -16.55
C GLN A 199 -3.96 -45.94 -15.18
N SER A 200 -3.19 -44.90 -14.89
CA SER A 200 -2.54 -44.70 -13.59
C SER A 200 -3.55 -44.41 -12.48
N SER A 201 -3.25 -44.84 -11.25
CA SER A 201 -4.01 -44.50 -10.05
C SER A 201 -3.64 -43.13 -9.44
N LYS A 202 -2.57 -42.49 -9.92
CA LYS A 202 -2.10 -41.21 -9.35
C LYS A 202 -3.00 -40.05 -9.78
N ILE A 203 -3.24 -39.13 -8.85
CA ILE A 203 -3.89 -37.84 -9.08
C ILE A 203 -2.83 -36.75 -8.92
N ALA A 204 -2.79 -35.81 -9.87
CA ALA A 204 -1.84 -34.69 -9.87
C ALA A 204 -2.51 -33.44 -10.44
N SER A 205 -2.14 -32.25 -9.92
CA SER A 205 -2.78 -30.98 -10.28
C SER A 205 -1.84 -29.79 -10.47
N ASP A 206 -0.51 -29.97 -10.40
CA ASP A 206 0.50 -28.90 -10.51
C ASP A 206 0.16 -27.63 -9.67
N HIS A 207 -0.50 -27.83 -8.53
CA HIS A 207 -1.14 -26.76 -7.76
C HIS A 207 -0.19 -25.61 -7.39
N ARG A 208 1.09 -25.89 -7.13
CA ARG A 208 2.07 -24.85 -6.78
C ARG A 208 2.32 -23.89 -7.93
N ALA A 209 2.54 -24.40 -9.13
CA ALA A 209 2.80 -23.57 -10.29
C ALA A 209 1.52 -22.85 -10.74
N GLU A 210 0.36 -23.48 -10.59
CA GLU A 210 -0.95 -22.88 -10.86
C GLU A 210 -1.25 -21.67 -9.97
N PHE A 211 -0.95 -21.75 -8.67
CA PHE A 211 -1.05 -20.60 -7.76
C PHE A 211 -0.03 -19.50 -8.09
N ALA A 212 1.19 -19.86 -8.47
CA ALA A 212 2.19 -18.87 -8.88
C ALA A 212 1.74 -18.10 -10.15
N ARG A 213 1.26 -18.83 -11.17
CA ARG A 213 0.72 -18.26 -12.42
C ARG A 213 -0.45 -17.31 -12.19
N CYS A 214 -1.37 -17.62 -11.26
CA CYS A 214 -2.53 -16.77 -11.05
C CYS A 214 -2.22 -15.46 -10.32
N LEU A 215 -1.09 -15.39 -9.60
CA LEU A 215 -0.64 -14.18 -8.89
C LEU A 215 0.28 -13.29 -9.73
N GLU A 216 0.93 -13.83 -10.75
CA GLU A 216 1.88 -13.10 -11.62
C GLU A 216 1.33 -11.77 -12.17
N PRO A 217 0.07 -11.69 -12.68
CA PRO A 217 -0.48 -10.43 -13.19
C PRO A 217 -0.70 -9.37 -12.10
N LEU A 218 -0.96 -9.79 -10.86
CA LEU A 218 -1.23 -8.87 -9.73
C LEU A 218 0.05 -8.34 -9.10
N LEU A 219 1.11 -9.15 -9.12
CA LEU A 219 2.38 -8.80 -8.50
C LEU A 219 3.35 -8.07 -9.43
N LEU A 220 2.96 -7.84 -10.70
CA LEU A 220 3.80 -7.22 -11.74
C LEU A 220 5.23 -7.77 -11.68
N LEU A 221 5.39 -9.09 -11.53
CA LEU A 221 6.69 -9.78 -11.49
C LEU A 221 7.30 -9.81 -12.90
N GLY A 222 7.45 -8.64 -13.54
CA GLY A 222 8.26 -8.42 -14.71
C GLY A 222 9.75 -8.29 -14.33
N PRO A 223 10.67 -8.40 -15.30
CA PRO A 223 12.11 -8.45 -15.02
C PRO A 223 12.53 -7.18 -14.27
N ARG A 224 13.05 -7.34 -13.04
CA ARG A 224 13.61 -6.25 -12.22
C ARG A 224 14.61 -5.43 -13.06
N ARG A 225 14.27 -4.19 -13.39
CA ARG A 225 15.29 -3.21 -13.82
C ARG A 225 16.19 -2.95 -12.62
N ALA A 226 17.45 -3.38 -12.73
CA ALA A 226 18.50 -3.01 -11.81
C ALA A 226 18.58 -1.49 -11.74
N VAL A 227 18.29 -0.92 -10.56
CA VAL A 227 18.55 0.49 -10.28
C VAL A 227 20.06 0.60 -10.07
N SER A 228 20.75 1.14 -11.06
CA SER A 228 22.14 1.56 -10.96
C SER A 228 22.24 2.68 -9.93
N THR A 229 22.91 2.42 -8.82
CA THR A 229 23.33 3.44 -7.85
C THR A 229 24.34 4.36 -8.51
N VAL A 230 23.92 5.58 -8.88
CA VAL A 230 24.85 6.65 -9.25
C VAL A 230 25.40 7.25 -7.96
N GLY A 231 26.65 6.90 -7.65
CA GLY A 231 27.43 7.54 -6.60
C GLY A 231 27.82 8.96 -7.02
N GLY A 232 27.33 9.95 -6.28
CA GLY A 232 27.83 11.33 -6.35
C GLY A 232 28.89 11.53 -5.29
N ALA A 233 30.16 11.38 -5.67
CA ALA A 233 31.28 12.01 -4.99
C ALA A 233 31.71 13.18 -5.87
N ASN A 234 31.73 14.39 -5.33
CA ASN A 234 32.57 15.46 -5.87
C ASN A 234 33.09 16.33 -4.72
N THR A 235 34.42 16.39 -4.75
CA THR A 235 35.38 17.40 -4.27
C THR A 235 34.85 18.80 -4.02
#